data_AF-A0A139QN58-F1
#
_entry.id   AF-A0A139QN58-F1
#
_cell.length_a   1.000
_cell.length_b   1.000
_cell.length_c   1.000
_cell.angle_alpha   90.00
_cell.angle_beta   90.00
_cell.angle_gamma   90.00
#
_symmetry.space_group_name_H-M   'P 1'
#
loop_
_entity.id
_entity.type
_entity.pdbx_description
1 polymer ?
#
loop_
_entity_poly.entity_id
_entity_poly.type
_entity_poly.pdbx_seq_one_letter_code
_entity_poly.pdbx_strand_id
1 'polypeptide(L)'
;MATAPKSVTLHVFNRMGEHFAEKAAKVQDLAQVELHDLDEIDVYLPYADLIVNATNVGMRDNRSVLSTEQFYDTQPDVQVVDIIYKPEPTPFVAAARAANRQADDGLAMLVGQGALSFEQWRGELPNVQAMKRAINKED
;
A
#
# COMPACT_ATOMS: atom_id res chain seq x y z
N MET A 1 -11.79 1.69 -19.02
CA MET A 1 -11.24 0.44 -18.46
C MET A 1 -9.73 0.52 -18.59
N ALA A 2 -8.99 0.56 -17.48
CA ALA A 2 -7.54 0.45 -17.53
C ALA A 2 -7.18 -0.98 -17.97
N THR A 3 -6.35 -1.11 -18.99
CA THR A 3 -5.84 -2.40 -19.46
C THR A 3 -4.64 -2.77 -18.61
N ALA A 4 -4.47 -4.07 -18.28
CA ALA A 4 -3.30 -4.51 -17.53
C ALA A 4 -2.00 -4.10 -18.24
N PRO A 5 -0.97 -3.64 -17.51
CA PRO A 5 0.29 -3.24 -18.11
C PRO A 5 0.95 -4.44 -18.81
N LYS A 6 1.64 -4.17 -19.93
CA LYS A 6 2.34 -5.22 -20.71
C LYS A 6 3.54 -5.82 -19.95
N SER A 7 4.11 -5.05 -19.05
CA SER A 7 5.24 -5.42 -18.19
C SER A 7 5.10 -4.71 -16.86
N VAL A 8 5.55 -5.36 -15.79
CA VAL A 8 5.63 -4.79 -14.44
C VAL A 8 7.05 -4.98 -13.95
N THR A 9 7.66 -3.90 -13.47
CA THR A 9 8.90 -3.95 -12.69
C THR A 9 8.54 -3.73 -11.23
N LEU A 10 8.90 -4.66 -10.36
CA LEU A 10 8.61 -4.58 -8.92
C LEU A 10 9.91 -4.32 -8.16
N HIS A 11 9.92 -3.25 -7.37
CA HIS A 11 10.96 -2.96 -6.39
C HIS A 11 10.36 -3.06 -4.99
N VAL A 12 11.04 -3.77 -4.09
CA VAL A 12 10.59 -3.96 -2.71
C VAL A 12 11.62 -3.37 -1.76
N PHE A 13 11.15 -2.58 -0.80
CA PHE A 13 11.99 -1.86 0.14
C PHE A 13 11.60 -2.19 1.57
N ASN A 14 12.58 -2.32 2.46
CA ASN A 14 12.35 -2.42 3.89
C ASN A 14 13.55 -1.86 4.64
N ARG A 15 13.35 -1.24 5.81
CA ARG A 15 14.47 -0.76 6.62
C ARG A 15 15.41 -1.91 7.00
N MET A 16 16.71 -1.66 6.92
CA MET A 16 17.71 -2.57 7.47
C MET A 16 17.49 -2.83 8.96
N GLY A 17 17.74 -4.08 9.37
CA GLY A 17 17.55 -4.51 10.74
C GLY A 17 17.75 -6.02 10.91
N GLU A 18 17.53 -6.52 12.12
CA GLU A 18 17.80 -7.91 12.50
C GLU A 18 17.12 -8.94 11.57
N HIS A 19 15.89 -8.67 11.14
CA HIS A 19 15.10 -9.58 10.29
C HIS A 19 15.22 -9.29 8.78
N PHE A 20 16.13 -8.41 8.35
CA PHE A 20 16.21 -8.03 6.94
C PHE A 20 16.55 -9.21 6.03
N ALA A 21 17.55 -10.02 6.39
CA ALA A 21 17.97 -11.17 5.59
C ALA A 21 16.86 -12.23 5.43
N GLU A 22 16.07 -12.48 6.49
CA GLU A 22 14.93 -13.38 6.44
C GLU A 22 13.84 -12.86 5.51
N LYS A 23 13.54 -11.54 5.58
CA LYS A 23 12.58 -10.90 4.67
C LYS A 23 13.07 -10.93 3.23
N ALA A 24 14.35 -10.68 2.99
CA ALA A 24 14.95 -10.74 1.66
C ALA A 24 14.81 -12.14 1.04
N ALA A 25 15.07 -13.20 1.82
CA ALA A 25 14.87 -14.57 1.36
C ALA A 25 13.40 -14.86 0.99
N LYS A 26 12.44 -14.35 1.78
CA LYS A 26 11.00 -14.50 1.48
C LYS A 26 10.58 -13.74 0.22
N VAL A 27 11.07 -12.52 0.04
CA VAL A 27 10.77 -11.71 -1.14
C VAL A 27 11.35 -12.35 -2.40
N GLN A 28 12.58 -12.87 -2.33
CA GLN A 28 13.19 -13.63 -3.41
C GLN A 28 12.37 -14.88 -3.76
N ASP A 29 11.93 -15.66 -2.78
CA ASP A 29 11.13 -16.87 -3.00
C ASP A 29 9.78 -16.56 -3.66
N LEU A 30 9.06 -15.56 -3.14
CA LEU A 30 7.69 -15.23 -3.58
C LEU A 30 7.63 -14.49 -4.92
N ALA A 31 8.57 -13.58 -5.17
CA ALA A 31 8.48 -12.63 -6.27
C ALA A 31 9.71 -12.62 -7.19
N GLN A 32 10.78 -13.36 -6.84
CA GLN A 32 12.03 -13.40 -7.59
C GLN A 32 12.66 -12.01 -7.80
N VAL A 33 12.51 -11.14 -6.80
CA VAL A 33 13.09 -9.79 -6.76
C VAL A 33 13.96 -9.61 -5.51
N GLU A 34 14.91 -8.68 -5.61
CA GLU A 34 15.74 -8.28 -4.48
C GLU A 34 14.96 -7.39 -3.50
N LEU A 35 15.28 -7.50 -2.21
CA LEU A 35 14.83 -6.58 -1.19
C LEU A 35 15.91 -5.50 -0.99
N HIS A 36 15.56 -4.25 -1.27
CA HIS A 36 16.43 -3.09 -1.10
C HIS A 36 16.31 -2.48 0.29
N ASP A 37 17.34 -1.74 0.72
CA ASP A 37 17.21 -0.87 1.89
C ASP A 37 16.22 0.25 1.58
N LEU A 38 15.40 0.63 2.57
CA LEU A 38 14.48 1.75 2.41
C LEU A 38 15.21 3.06 2.15
N ASP A 39 16.43 3.23 2.68
CA ASP A 39 17.23 4.44 2.48
C ASP A 39 17.65 4.64 1.01
N GLU A 40 17.53 3.61 0.16
CA GLU A 40 17.81 3.69 -1.28
C GLU A 40 16.59 4.12 -2.10
N ILE A 41 15.39 4.28 -1.50
CA ILE A 41 14.14 4.46 -2.24
C ILE A 41 14.11 5.73 -3.11
N ASP A 42 14.80 6.79 -2.69
CA ASP A 42 14.76 8.11 -3.33
C ASP A 42 15.19 8.05 -4.81
N VAL A 43 16.11 7.15 -5.19
CA VAL A 43 16.55 7.02 -6.59
C VAL A 43 15.49 6.38 -7.49
N TYR A 44 14.47 5.74 -6.91
CA TYR A 44 13.40 5.05 -7.62
C TYR A 44 12.12 5.89 -7.71
N LEU A 45 11.89 6.81 -6.76
CA LEU A 45 10.69 7.64 -6.70
C LEU A 45 10.37 8.37 -8.02
N PRO A 46 11.34 8.95 -8.76
CA PRO A 46 11.06 9.64 -10.02
C PRO A 46 10.56 8.72 -11.15
N TYR A 47 10.64 7.40 -10.99
CA TYR A 47 10.29 6.41 -12.01
C TYR A 47 9.11 5.53 -11.61
N ALA A 48 8.53 5.74 -10.42
CA ALA A 48 7.43 4.93 -9.93
C ALA A 48 6.09 5.37 -10.54
N ASP A 49 5.34 4.42 -11.10
CA ASP A 49 3.95 4.61 -11.52
C ASP A 49 2.96 4.33 -10.36
N LEU A 50 3.35 3.46 -9.43
CA LEU A 50 2.56 3.03 -8.26
C LEU A 50 3.47 2.81 -7.05
N ILE A 51 3.09 3.37 -5.91
CA ILE A 51 3.76 3.18 -4.61
C ILE A 51 2.78 2.56 -3.63
N VAL A 52 3.17 1.45 -2.98
CA VAL A 52 2.34 0.76 -1.99
C VAL A 52 3.04 0.69 -0.65
N ASN A 53 2.46 1.30 0.40
CA ASN A 53 2.87 1.04 1.78
C ASN A 53 2.21 -0.25 2.26
N ALA A 54 3.03 -1.30 2.43
CA ALA A 54 2.60 -2.59 2.97
C ALA A 54 3.10 -2.82 4.41
N THR A 55 3.55 -1.77 5.09
CA THR A 55 4.04 -1.84 6.48
C THR A 55 2.93 -1.51 7.48
N ASN A 56 3.26 -1.56 8.78
CA ASN A 56 2.38 -1.10 9.85
C ASN A 56 2.72 0.30 10.37
N VAL A 57 3.65 1.02 9.74
CA VAL A 57 4.04 2.38 10.12
C VAL A 57 2.86 3.32 9.88
N GLY A 58 2.54 4.18 10.85
CA GLY A 58 1.37 5.06 10.79
C GLY A 58 0.07 4.45 11.31
N MET A 59 0.04 3.16 11.67
CA MET A 59 -1.16 2.50 12.20
C MET A 59 -1.47 2.91 13.65
N ARG A 60 -0.45 3.23 14.45
CA ARG A 60 -0.58 3.56 15.89
C ARG A 60 0.21 4.80 16.29
N ASP A 61 0.81 5.47 15.33
CA ASP A 61 1.61 6.67 15.51
C ASP A 61 1.39 7.61 14.32
N ASN A 62 1.93 8.83 14.43
CA ASN A 62 1.81 9.83 13.37
C ASN A 62 3.01 9.81 12.41
N ARG A 63 3.59 8.63 12.14
CA ARG A 63 4.74 8.49 11.24
C ARG A 63 4.30 8.01 9.87
N SER A 64 5.01 8.45 8.85
CA SER A 64 4.89 7.97 7.47
C SER A 64 6.19 7.28 7.07
N VAL A 65 6.11 6.31 6.14
CA VAL A 65 7.30 5.69 5.54
C VAL A 65 7.99 6.60 4.51
N LEU A 66 7.23 7.51 3.89
CA LEU A 66 7.73 8.55 2.98
C LEU A 66 7.24 9.93 3.43
N SER A 67 8.12 10.93 3.39
CA SER A 67 7.76 12.32 3.69
C SER A 67 7.03 12.99 2.53
N THR A 68 6.39 14.12 2.79
CA THR A 68 5.77 14.95 1.74
C THR A 68 6.79 15.39 0.70
N GLU A 69 8.02 15.70 1.14
CA GLU A 69 9.14 16.09 0.28
C GLU A 69 9.53 14.98 -0.69
N GLN A 70 9.65 13.74 -0.19
CA GLN A 70 9.91 12.58 -1.04
C GLN A 70 8.81 12.37 -2.09
N PHE A 71 7.55 12.65 -1.74
CA PHE A 71 6.47 12.59 -2.72
C PHE A 71 6.55 13.67 -3.81
N TYR A 72 7.18 14.82 -3.58
CA TYR A 72 7.40 15.80 -4.64
C TYR A 72 8.35 15.29 -5.73
N ASP A 73 9.26 14.35 -5.40
CA ASP A 73 10.21 13.77 -6.34
C ASP A 73 9.60 12.67 -7.23
N THR A 74 8.36 12.27 -6.97
CA THR A 74 7.61 11.31 -7.80
C THR A 74 6.99 11.96 -9.04
N GLN A 75 6.62 11.14 -10.03
CA GLN A 75 5.82 11.63 -11.16
C GLN A 75 4.46 12.19 -10.70
N PRO A 76 3.94 13.26 -11.34
CA PRO A 76 2.66 13.86 -10.93
C PRO A 76 1.45 12.91 -10.95
N ASP A 77 1.48 11.89 -11.81
CA ASP A 77 0.41 10.91 -12.01
C ASP A 77 0.63 9.59 -11.23
N VAL A 78 1.66 9.52 -10.38
CA VAL A 78 1.89 8.36 -9.51
C VAL A 78 0.65 8.06 -8.67
N GLN A 79 0.30 6.78 -8.57
CA GLN A 79 -0.72 6.30 -7.65
C GLN A 79 -0.08 5.86 -6.34
N VAL A 80 -0.71 6.19 -5.22
CA VAL A 80 -0.23 5.82 -3.89
C VAL A 80 -1.31 5.02 -3.19
N VAL A 81 -0.93 3.89 -2.60
CA VAL A 81 -1.84 3.03 -1.85
C VAL A 81 -1.25 2.69 -0.50
N ASP A 82 -2.03 2.86 0.56
CA ASP A 82 -1.71 2.32 1.87
C ASP A 82 -2.57 1.08 2.14
N ILE A 83 -2.00 -0.03 2.63
CA ILE A 83 -2.83 -1.16 3.06
C ILE A 83 -3.51 -0.90 4.41
N ILE A 84 -3.03 0.12 5.14
CA ILE A 84 -3.64 0.60 6.39
C ILE A 84 -4.90 1.40 6.02
N TYR A 85 -5.98 1.20 6.76
CA TYR A 85 -7.26 1.90 6.57
C TYR A 85 -7.68 2.77 7.76
N LYS A 86 -6.94 2.70 8.89
CA LYS A 86 -7.11 3.56 10.06
C LYS A 86 -5.75 3.95 10.66
N PRO A 87 -5.55 5.20 11.09
CA PRO A 87 -6.51 6.33 11.07
C PRO A 87 -6.85 6.81 9.65
N GLU A 88 -7.92 7.60 9.49
CA GLU A 88 -8.38 8.12 8.19
C GLU A 88 -8.24 9.66 8.15
N PRO A 89 -7.42 10.24 7.25
CA PRO A 89 -6.43 9.56 6.42
C PRO A 89 -5.25 9.02 7.25
N THR A 90 -4.55 8.01 6.73
CA THR A 90 -3.28 7.55 7.34
C THR A 90 -2.20 8.63 7.15
N PRO A 91 -1.14 8.68 7.98
CA PRO A 91 -0.07 9.65 7.79
C PRO A 91 0.60 9.57 6.40
N PHE A 92 0.68 8.36 5.83
CA PHE A 92 1.24 8.13 4.49
C PHE A 92 0.34 8.69 3.39
N VAL A 93 -0.98 8.42 3.46
CA VAL A 93 -1.97 9.00 2.54
C VAL A 93 -2.01 10.52 2.67
N ALA A 94 -1.94 11.05 3.90
CA ALA A 94 -1.90 12.48 4.15
C ALA A 94 -0.68 13.16 3.53
N ALA A 95 0.52 12.57 3.67
CA ALA A 95 1.75 13.07 3.07
C ALA A 95 1.68 13.08 1.52
N ALA A 96 1.18 12.00 0.93
CA ALA A 96 1.01 11.92 -0.53
C ALA A 96 0.01 12.96 -1.06
N ARG A 97 -1.13 13.13 -0.39
CA ARG A 97 -2.14 14.15 -0.76
C ARG A 97 -1.62 15.57 -0.59
N ALA A 98 -0.80 15.85 0.42
CA ALA A 98 -0.16 17.15 0.60
C ALA A 98 0.82 17.49 -0.55
N ALA A 99 1.41 16.48 -1.19
CA ALA A 99 2.19 16.61 -2.41
C ALA A 99 1.35 16.60 -3.71
N ASN A 100 0.01 16.67 -3.61
CA ASN A 100 -0.94 16.58 -4.71
C ASN A 100 -0.86 15.26 -5.50
N ARG A 101 -0.56 14.13 -4.84
CA ARG A 101 -0.63 12.79 -5.45
C ARG A 101 -1.97 12.12 -5.20
N GLN A 102 -2.38 11.27 -6.13
CA GLN A 102 -3.56 10.41 -5.95
C GLN A 102 -3.21 9.34 -4.92
N ALA A 103 -3.98 9.28 -3.82
CA ALA A 103 -3.69 8.37 -2.72
C ALA A 103 -4.96 7.79 -2.10
N ASP A 104 -5.00 6.46 -1.99
CA ASP A 104 -6.09 5.67 -1.40
C ASP A 104 -5.58 4.82 -0.23
N ASP A 105 -6.49 4.53 0.70
CA ASP A 105 -6.21 3.68 1.87
C ASP A 105 -6.68 2.24 1.66
N GLY A 106 -6.47 1.42 2.69
CA GLY A 106 -6.73 -0.01 2.65
C GLY A 106 -8.20 -0.40 2.78
N LEU A 107 -9.14 0.54 2.92
CA LEU A 107 -10.53 0.19 3.23
C LEU A 107 -11.18 -0.60 2.08
N ALA A 108 -10.91 -0.20 0.85
CA ALA A 108 -11.39 -0.92 -0.33
C ALA A 108 -10.82 -2.35 -0.40
N MET A 109 -9.54 -2.51 -0.05
CA MET A 109 -8.87 -3.81 0.04
C MET A 109 -9.52 -4.69 1.13
N LEU A 110 -9.73 -4.14 2.35
CA LEU A 110 -10.40 -4.81 3.46
C LEU A 110 -11.80 -5.32 3.09
N VAL A 111 -12.59 -4.48 2.40
CA VAL A 111 -13.92 -4.88 1.96
C VAL A 111 -13.84 -5.93 0.85
N GLY A 112 -12.93 -5.76 -0.11
CA GLY A 112 -12.75 -6.68 -1.22
C GLY A 112 -12.33 -8.07 -0.78
N GLN A 113 -11.33 -8.18 0.10
CA GLN A 113 -10.88 -9.47 0.61
C GLN A 113 -11.95 -10.17 1.46
N GLY A 114 -12.68 -9.42 2.28
CA GLY A 114 -13.82 -9.97 3.03
C GLY A 114 -14.93 -10.45 2.10
N ALA A 115 -15.14 -9.74 0.98
CA ALA A 115 -16.17 -10.12 0.02
C ALA A 115 -15.83 -11.45 -0.68
N LEU A 116 -14.57 -11.63 -1.08
CA LEU A 116 -14.06 -12.88 -1.64
C LEU A 116 -14.18 -14.05 -0.65
N SER A 117 -13.84 -13.83 0.63
CA SER A 117 -14.02 -14.86 1.66
C SER A 117 -15.48 -15.24 1.87
N PHE A 118 -16.39 -14.25 1.91
CA PHE A 118 -17.82 -14.50 2.06
C PHE A 118 -18.37 -15.32 0.89
N GLU A 119 -18.01 -14.96 -0.35
CA GLU A 119 -18.40 -15.72 -1.55
C GLU A 119 -17.89 -17.16 -1.47
N GLN A 120 -16.63 -17.36 -1.07
CA GLN A 120 -16.07 -18.70 -0.95
C GLN A 120 -16.78 -19.57 0.12
N TRP A 121 -17.20 -18.98 1.23
CA TRP A 121 -17.87 -19.73 2.32
C TRP A 121 -19.36 -19.95 2.09
N ARG A 122 -20.03 -19.00 1.42
CA ARG A 122 -21.49 -18.97 1.30
C ARG A 122 -21.98 -19.33 -0.09
N GLY A 123 -21.09 -19.32 -1.09
CA GLY A 123 -21.44 -19.53 -2.50
C GLY A 123 -22.24 -18.39 -3.13
N GLU A 124 -22.31 -17.23 -2.47
CA GLU A 124 -23.11 -16.08 -2.89
C GLU A 124 -22.32 -14.77 -2.76
N LEU A 125 -22.51 -13.84 -3.69
CA LEU A 125 -21.88 -12.52 -3.63
C LEU A 125 -22.45 -11.70 -2.47
N PRO A 126 -21.59 -11.11 -1.61
CA PRO A 126 -22.05 -10.29 -0.50
C PRO A 126 -22.51 -8.91 -0.96
N ASN A 127 -23.34 -8.27 -0.14
CA ASN A 127 -23.67 -6.87 -0.29
C ASN A 127 -22.49 -5.99 0.19
N VAL A 128 -21.63 -5.58 -0.75
CA VAL A 128 -20.46 -4.72 -0.49
C VAL A 128 -20.80 -3.44 0.27
N GLN A 129 -21.96 -2.83 0.01
CA GLN A 129 -22.40 -1.62 0.71
C GLN A 129 -22.76 -1.91 2.17
N ALA A 130 -23.33 -3.08 2.46
CA ALA A 130 -23.57 -3.51 3.83
C ALA A 130 -22.26 -3.75 4.58
N MET A 131 -21.25 -4.33 3.93
CA MET A 131 -19.92 -4.55 4.52
C MET A 131 -19.23 -3.23 4.87
N LYS A 132 -19.21 -2.25 3.95
CA LYS A 132 -18.69 -0.90 4.21
C LYS A 132 -19.37 -0.25 5.41
N ARG A 133 -20.70 -0.33 5.49
CA ARG A 133 -21.45 0.22 6.63
C ARG A 133 -21.17 -0.49 7.95
N ALA A 134 -20.84 -1.78 7.93
CA ALA A 134 -20.52 -2.53 9.14
C ALA A 134 -19.19 -2.05 9.76
N ILE A 135 -18.18 -1.80 8.92
CA ILE A 135 -16.86 -1.31 9.37
C ILE A 135 -16.95 0.05 10.07
N ASN A 136 -17.80 0.95 9.55
CA ASN A 136 -17.95 2.31 10.09
C ASN A 136 -18.84 2.39 11.35
N LYS A 137 -19.44 1.27 11.80
CA LYS A 137 -20.26 1.21 13.02
C LYS A 137 -19.48 0.77 14.26
N GLU A 138 -18.24 0.31 14.09
CA GLU A 138 -17.40 -0.23 15.17
C GLU A 138 -16.44 0.80 15.80
N ASP A 139 -16.67 2.11 15.58
CA ASP A 139 -15.94 3.22 16.24
C ASP A 139 -16.80 3.97 17.26
#